data_AF-B2VS96-F1
#
_entry.id   AF-B2VS96-F1
#
_cell.length_a   1.000
_cell.length_b   1.000
_cell.length_c   1.000
_cell.angle_alpha   90.00
_cell.angle_beta   90.00
_cell.angle_gamma   90.00
#
_symmetry.space_group_name_H-M   'P 1'
#
loop_
_entity.id
_entity.type
_entity.pdbx_description
1 polymer ?
#
loop_
_entity_poly.entity_id
_entity_poly.type
_entity_poly.pdbx_seq_one_letter_code
_entity_poly.pdbx_strand_id
1 'polypeptide(L)'
;MTALLKRLATQDVLLQEIHDVEAKLREKADIETRMAIDEERQRTLDSFPFVNPQGIFQANSKLRHSNTGFWLIENDTFTSWIHQATQQRAVAFFYCDYKDKKSQKLVSILGTITSQLARQNEQSFQLLQAYASTLKPQNQLPRSPEVDELVELIKEMAKTFEDVKGCLMK
;
A
#
# COMPACT_ATOMS: atom_id res chain seq x y z
N MET A 1 44.35 10.32 -45.49
CA MET A 1 43.49 11.17 -44.63
C MET A 1 42.11 10.55 -44.32
N THR A 2 41.71 9.45 -44.97
CA THR A 2 40.37 8.84 -44.84
C THR A 2 40.22 7.89 -43.63
N ALA A 3 41.28 7.16 -43.24
CA ALA A 3 41.21 6.20 -42.14
C ALA A 3 41.00 6.84 -40.75
N LEU A 4 41.51 8.05 -40.55
CA LEU A 4 41.43 8.79 -39.28
C LEU A 4 40.03 9.37 -39.07
N LEU A 5 39.44 9.96 -40.12
CA LEU A 5 38.04 10.41 -40.12
C LEU A 5 37.07 9.26 -39.83
N LYS A 6 37.33 8.08 -40.40
CA LYS A 6 36.52 6.89 -40.13
C LYS A 6 36.60 6.48 -38.66
N ARG A 7 37.78 6.53 -38.04
CA ARG A 7 37.96 6.23 -36.60
C ARG A 7 37.23 7.23 -35.70
N LEU A 8 37.30 8.52 -36.01
CA LEU A 8 36.57 9.56 -35.25
C LEU A 8 35.06 9.35 -35.32
N ALA A 9 34.51 9.12 -36.51
CA ALA A 9 33.10 8.80 -36.66
C ALA A 9 32.69 7.54 -35.88
N THR A 10 33.59 6.56 -35.74
CA THR A 10 33.32 5.36 -34.93
C THR A 10 33.34 5.68 -33.43
N GLN A 11 34.18 6.61 -32.97
CA GLN A 11 34.21 7.05 -31.58
C GLN A 11 32.94 7.81 -31.18
N ASP A 12 32.42 8.68 -32.07
CA ASP A 12 31.19 9.41 -31.82
C ASP A 12 29.97 8.48 -31.67
N VAL A 13 29.90 7.45 -32.53
CA VAL A 13 28.85 6.42 -32.44
C VAL A 13 28.96 5.62 -31.14
N LEU A 14 30.17 5.23 -30.75
CA LEU A 14 30.38 4.50 -29.49
C LEU A 14 30.02 5.33 -28.26
N LEU A 15 30.32 6.63 -28.26
CA LEU A 15 29.92 7.53 -27.17
C LEU A 15 28.40 7.64 -27.06
N GLN A 16 27.70 7.72 -28.19
CA GLN A 16 26.25 7.74 -28.22
C GLN A 16 25.64 6.44 -27.66
N GLU A 17 26.18 5.28 -28.06
CA GLU A 17 25.72 3.98 -27.56
C GLU A 17 25.96 3.82 -26.06
N ILE A 18 27.09 4.33 -25.53
CA ILE A 18 27.37 4.33 -24.08
C ILE A 18 26.33 5.16 -23.35
N HIS A 19 25.99 6.36 -23.84
CA HIS A 19 24.96 7.20 -23.23
C HIS A 19 23.58 6.54 -23.23
N ASP A 20 23.21 5.86 -24.31
CA ASP A 20 21.96 5.12 -24.40
C ASP A 20 21.91 3.93 -23.42
N VAL A 21 23.05 3.24 -23.23
CA VAL A 21 23.18 2.17 -22.23
C VAL A 21 23.10 2.72 -20.81
N GLU A 22 23.75 3.85 -20.52
CA GLU A 22 23.66 4.53 -19.22
C GLU A 22 22.22 4.97 -18.90
N ALA A 23 21.49 5.50 -19.89
CA ALA A 23 20.09 5.90 -19.71
C ALA A 23 19.20 4.70 -19.38
N LYS A 24 19.34 3.59 -20.11
CA LYS A 24 18.61 2.33 -19.86
C LYS A 24 18.96 1.72 -18.51
N LEU A 25 20.21 1.80 -18.08
CA LEU A 25 20.64 1.35 -16.75
C LEU A 25 20.01 2.18 -15.63
N ARG A 26 19.91 3.50 -15.79
CA ARG A 26 19.23 4.38 -14.82
C ARG A 26 17.73 4.08 -14.73
N GLU A 27 17.07 3.89 -15.86
CA GLU A 27 15.65 3.52 -15.91
C GLU A 27 15.40 2.18 -15.21
N LYS A 28 16.23 1.17 -15.51
CA LYS A 28 16.16 -0.14 -14.87
C LYS A 28 16.42 -0.05 -13.35
N ALA A 29 17.39 0.75 -12.93
CA ALA A 29 17.70 0.95 -11.52
C ALA A 29 16.55 1.65 -10.76
N ASP A 30 15.86 2.62 -11.36
CA ASP A 30 14.69 3.27 -10.76
C ASP A 30 13.52 2.28 -10.61
N ILE A 31 13.29 1.42 -11.60
CA ILE A 31 12.28 0.34 -11.53
C ILE A 31 12.63 -0.67 -10.43
N GLU A 32 13.86 -1.17 -10.39
CA GLU A 32 14.32 -2.12 -9.35
C GLU A 32 14.24 -1.50 -7.95
N THR A 33 14.57 -0.20 -7.82
CA THR A 33 14.45 0.53 -6.55
C THR A 33 13.00 0.65 -6.10
N ARG A 34 12.08 1.00 -7.02
CA ARG A 34 10.63 1.05 -6.72
C ARG A 34 10.07 -0.33 -6.34
N MET A 35 10.47 -1.39 -7.04
CA MET A 35 10.07 -2.77 -6.72
C MET A 35 10.62 -3.24 -5.37
N ALA A 36 11.90 -2.95 -5.07
CA ALA A 36 12.52 -3.32 -3.79
C ALA A 36 11.88 -2.57 -2.60
N ILE A 37 11.58 -1.28 -2.80
CA ILE A 37 10.83 -0.47 -1.83
C ILE A 37 9.43 -1.07 -1.61
N ASP A 38 8.74 -1.48 -2.67
CA ASP A 38 7.42 -2.12 -2.57
C ASP A 38 7.47 -3.47 -1.84
N GLU A 39 8.52 -4.28 -2.03
CA GLU A 39 8.70 -5.53 -1.30
C GLU A 39 8.94 -5.31 0.21
N GLU A 40 9.82 -4.38 0.58
CA GLU A 40 10.10 -4.07 1.99
C GLU A 40 8.87 -3.47 2.69
N ARG A 41 8.13 -2.61 1.97
CA ARG A 41 6.84 -2.08 2.41
C ARG A 41 5.83 -3.19 2.65
N GLN A 42 5.70 -4.10 1.70
CA GLN A 42 4.78 -5.22 1.82
C GLN A 42 5.19 -6.15 2.97
N ARG A 43 6.49 -6.44 3.18
CA ARG A 43 6.96 -7.19 4.35
C ARG A 43 6.63 -6.50 5.66
N THR A 44 6.78 -5.17 5.73
CA THR A 44 6.41 -4.39 6.91
C THR A 44 4.92 -4.54 7.19
N LEU A 45 4.07 -4.35 6.18
CA LEU A 45 2.62 -4.52 6.25
C LEU A 45 2.19 -5.95 6.60
N ASP A 46 2.86 -6.97 6.06
CA ASP A 46 2.59 -8.38 6.33
C ASP A 46 3.06 -8.81 7.72
N SER A 47 4.04 -8.10 8.29
CA SER A 47 4.51 -8.34 9.65
C SER A 47 3.53 -7.85 10.73
N PHE A 48 2.54 -7.03 10.34
CA PHE A 48 1.47 -6.59 11.23
C PHE A 48 0.40 -7.68 11.36
N PRO A 49 -0.14 -7.88 12.58
CA PRO A 49 -1.12 -8.94 12.86
C PRO A 49 -2.52 -8.69 12.27
N PHE A 50 -2.68 -7.70 11.39
CA PHE A 50 -3.98 -7.26 10.87
C PHE A 50 -4.23 -7.85 9.48
N VAL A 51 -5.48 -8.25 9.23
CA VAL A 51 -5.88 -8.86 7.97
C VAL A 51 -6.12 -7.75 6.94
N ASN A 52 -5.45 -7.82 5.79
CA ASN A 52 -5.79 -7.01 4.63
C ASN A 52 -7.16 -7.47 4.07
N PRO A 53 -8.22 -6.65 4.14
CA PRO A 53 -9.56 -7.04 3.76
C PRO A 53 -9.73 -7.07 2.24
N GLN A 54 -8.78 -6.53 1.46
CA GLN A 54 -8.85 -6.47 0.01
C GLN A 54 -9.00 -7.86 -0.61
N GLY A 55 -8.26 -8.86 -0.12
CA GLY A 55 -8.34 -10.23 -0.63
C GLY A 55 -9.69 -10.87 -0.34
N ILE A 56 -10.19 -10.69 0.89
CA ILE A 56 -11.52 -11.16 1.30
C ILE A 56 -12.61 -10.46 0.49
N PHE A 57 -12.49 -9.15 0.26
CA PHE A 57 -13.41 -8.37 -0.56
C PHE A 57 -13.44 -8.84 -2.01
N GLN A 58 -12.27 -9.05 -2.64
CA GLN A 58 -12.19 -9.56 -4.01
C GLN A 58 -12.77 -10.97 -4.14
N ALA A 59 -12.47 -11.86 -3.18
CA ALA A 59 -13.05 -13.19 -3.15
C ALA A 59 -14.57 -13.13 -2.94
N ASN A 60 -15.04 -12.33 -1.99
CA ASN A 60 -16.45 -12.14 -1.69
C ASN A 60 -17.21 -11.46 -2.84
N SER A 61 -16.56 -10.58 -3.60
CA SER A 61 -17.13 -9.94 -4.79
C SER A 61 -17.31 -10.97 -5.92
N LYS A 62 -16.34 -11.88 -6.10
CA LYS A 62 -16.39 -12.92 -7.15
C LYS A 62 -17.28 -14.12 -6.81
N LEU A 63 -17.39 -14.50 -5.54
CA LEU A 63 -18.02 -15.75 -5.10
C LEU A 63 -19.53 -15.62 -4.81
N ARG A 64 -20.11 -14.42 -4.80
CA ARG A 64 -21.51 -14.24 -4.36
C ARG A 64 -22.50 -14.35 -5.52
N HIS A 65 -23.59 -15.07 -5.27
CA HIS A 65 -24.73 -15.18 -6.18
C HIS A 65 -25.42 -13.81 -6.34
N SER A 66 -25.97 -13.54 -7.54
CA SER A 66 -26.52 -12.24 -7.99
C SER A 66 -27.53 -11.57 -7.05
N ASN A 67 -28.11 -12.30 -6.09
CA ASN A 67 -29.19 -11.82 -5.23
C ASN A 67 -28.81 -11.73 -3.75
N THR A 68 -27.54 -11.96 -3.39
CA THR A 68 -27.05 -11.89 -2.01
C THR A 68 -25.79 -11.04 -1.92
N GLY A 69 -25.80 -10.04 -1.03
CA GLY A 69 -24.69 -9.08 -0.93
C GLY A 69 -24.82 -7.87 -1.86
N PHE A 70 -26.02 -7.62 -2.38
CA PHE A 70 -26.37 -6.44 -3.20
C PHE A 70 -25.85 -5.12 -2.58
N TRP A 71 -25.96 -4.99 -1.25
CA TRP A 71 -25.46 -3.85 -0.47
C TRP A 71 -23.94 -3.59 -0.52
N LEU A 72 -23.13 -4.56 -0.97
CA LEU A 72 -21.67 -4.57 -0.89
C LEU A 72 -21.05 -4.11 -2.22
N ILE A 73 -21.75 -4.37 -3.32
CA ILE A 73 -21.25 -4.15 -4.69
C ILE A 73 -22.05 -3.05 -5.42
N GLU A 74 -23.33 -2.87 -5.10
CA GLU A 74 -24.17 -1.80 -5.69
C GLU A 74 -24.26 -0.54 -4.81
N ASN A 75 -23.37 -0.37 -3.84
CA ASN A 75 -23.20 0.96 -3.29
C ASN A 75 -22.38 1.78 -4.30
N ASP A 76 -23.08 2.39 -5.27
CA ASP A 76 -22.50 3.29 -6.28
C ASP A 76 -21.56 4.31 -5.63
N THR A 77 -21.91 4.76 -4.44
CA THR A 77 -21.10 5.67 -3.62
C THR A 77 -19.76 5.05 -3.24
N PHE A 78 -19.72 3.81 -2.75
CA PHE A 78 -18.48 3.13 -2.37
C PHE A 78 -17.60 2.82 -3.57
N THR A 79 -18.19 2.29 -4.64
CA THR A 79 -17.48 2.00 -5.90
C THR A 79 -16.88 3.28 -6.48
N SER A 80 -17.65 4.38 -6.46
CA SER A 80 -17.16 5.72 -6.84
C SER A 80 -15.98 6.17 -5.97
N TRP A 81 -16.03 5.94 -4.66
CA TRP A 81 -14.92 6.28 -3.76
C TRP A 81 -13.65 5.50 -4.11
N ILE A 82 -13.75 4.19 -4.30
CA ILE A 82 -12.59 3.35 -4.67
C ILE A 82 -11.97 3.82 -5.99
N HIS A 83 -12.78 4.19 -6.99
CA HIS A 83 -12.29 4.72 -8.26
C HIS A 83 -11.70 6.14 -8.14
N GLN A 84 -12.10 6.91 -7.15
CA GLN A 84 -11.59 8.26 -6.86
C GLN A 84 -10.42 8.27 -5.86
N ALA A 85 -10.00 7.11 -5.35
CA ALA A 85 -8.90 7.02 -4.40
C ALA A 85 -7.59 7.49 -5.04
N THR A 86 -6.90 8.39 -4.36
CA THR A 86 -5.61 8.93 -4.79
C THR A 86 -4.67 9.06 -3.59
N GLN A 87 -3.43 9.47 -3.82
CA GLN A 87 -2.48 9.78 -2.73
C GLN A 87 -3.00 10.87 -1.76
N GLN A 88 -4.00 11.66 -2.16
CA GLN A 88 -4.61 12.75 -1.38
C GLN A 88 -6.00 12.39 -0.83
N ARG A 89 -6.66 11.35 -1.36
CA ARG A 89 -7.99 10.92 -0.93
C ARG A 89 -7.97 9.44 -0.62
N ALA A 90 -8.05 9.10 0.66
CA ALA A 90 -8.03 7.71 1.10
C ALA A 90 -9.42 7.09 1.13
N VAL A 91 -9.46 5.78 0.88
CA VAL A 91 -10.63 4.95 1.14
C VAL A 91 -10.24 3.78 2.01
N ALA A 92 -10.94 3.57 3.12
CA ALA A 92 -10.72 2.41 3.99
C ALA A 92 -12.04 1.68 4.23
N PHE A 93 -11.99 0.36 4.26
CA PHE A 93 -13.16 -0.44 4.56
C PHE A 93 -12.82 -1.65 5.41
N PHE A 94 -13.81 -2.19 6.09
CA PHE A 94 -13.64 -3.41 6.89
C PHE A 94 -14.82 -4.34 6.68
N TYR A 95 -14.52 -5.63 6.53
CA TYR A 95 -15.51 -6.69 6.45
C TYR A 95 -15.53 -7.47 7.76
N CYS A 96 -16.64 -7.42 8.47
CA CYS A 96 -16.82 -8.17 9.69
C CYS A 96 -17.39 -9.56 9.37
N ASP A 97 -16.60 -10.62 9.54
CA ASP A 97 -17.12 -11.98 9.41
C ASP A 97 -17.78 -12.42 10.73
N TYR A 98 -19.09 -12.60 10.71
CA TYR A 98 -19.84 -13.08 11.88
C TYR A 98 -19.36 -14.46 12.37
N LYS A 99 -18.80 -15.29 11.48
CA LYS A 99 -18.25 -16.61 11.82
C LYS A 99 -16.89 -16.50 12.48
N ASP A 100 -16.13 -15.44 12.20
CA ASP A 100 -14.82 -15.20 12.80
C ASP A 100 -14.89 -14.14 13.89
N LYS A 101 -14.95 -14.60 15.14
CA LYS A 101 -14.92 -13.73 16.33
C LYS A 101 -13.65 -12.88 16.44
N LYS A 102 -12.56 -13.24 15.77
CA LYS A 102 -11.33 -12.42 15.75
C LYS A 102 -11.52 -11.17 14.90
N SER A 103 -12.28 -11.26 13.80
CA SER A 103 -12.63 -10.10 12.95
C SER A 103 -13.49 -9.07 13.69
N GLN A 104 -14.18 -9.47 14.76
CA GLN A 104 -15.02 -8.59 15.57
C GLN A 104 -14.23 -7.79 16.62
N LYS A 105 -12.93 -8.04 16.78
CA LYS A 105 -12.11 -7.30 17.74
C LYS A 105 -11.80 -5.90 17.21
N LEU A 106 -11.96 -4.89 18.06
CA LEU A 106 -11.72 -3.49 17.68
C LEU A 106 -10.27 -3.26 17.21
N VAL A 107 -9.29 -3.91 17.85
CA VAL A 107 -7.88 -3.90 17.43
C VAL A 107 -7.73 -4.40 15.99
N SER A 108 -8.46 -5.44 15.59
CA SER A 108 -8.44 -5.96 14.23
C SER A 108 -9.10 -5.00 13.23
N ILE A 109 -10.23 -4.40 13.58
CA ILE A 109 -10.91 -3.39 12.75
C ILE A 109 -9.99 -2.20 12.50
N LEU A 110 -9.48 -1.61 13.58
CA LEU A 110 -8.63 -0.42 13.53
C LEU A 110 -7.33 -0.72 12.78
N GLY A 111 -6.65 -1.82 13.11
CA GLY A 111 -5.41 -2.18 12.42
C GLY A 111 -5.58 -2.47 10.93
N THR A 112 -6.73 -3.03 10.54
CA THR A 112 -7.09 -3.15 9.12
C THR A 112 -7.26 -1.78 8.46
N ILE A 113 -7.92 -0.82 9.12
CA ILE A 113 -8.03 0.55 8.59
C ILE A 113 -6.64 1.21 8.49
N THR A 114 -5.83 1.11 9.55
CA THR A 114 -4.46 1.63 9.59
C THR A 114 -3.62 1.10 8.42
N SER A 115 -3.64 -0.22 8.17
CA SER A 115 -2.89 -0.82 7.07
C SER A 115 -3.36 -0.35 5.68
N GLN A 116 -4.66 -0.05 5.52
CA GLN A 116 -5.18 0.48 4.26
C GLN A 116 -4.77 1.93 4.03
N LEU A 117 -4.78 2.77 5.06
CA LEU A 117 -4.31 4.16 4.96
C LEU A 117 -2.81 4.20 4.64
N ALA A 118 -2.01 3.38 5.33
CA ALA A 118 -0.58 3.26 5.07
C ALA A 118 -0.24 2.82 3.64
N ARG A 119 -1.08 1.98 3.00
CA ARG A 119 -0.89 1.57 1.60
C ARG A 119 -1.18 2.68 0.59
N GLN A 120 -1.98 3.69 0.96
CA GLN A 120 -2.49 4.72 0.05
C GLN A 120 -1.65 5.99 0.06
N ASN A 121 -0.77 6.19 1.05
CA ASN A 121 0.04 7.40 1.16
C ASN A 121 1.38 7.12 1.86
N GLU A 122 2.43 7.73 1.32
CA GLU A 122 3.81 7.57 1.82
C GLU A 122 4.00 8.02 3.27
N GLN A 123 3.47 9.18 3.64
CA GLN A 123 3.61 9.72 5.00
C GLN A 123 2.84 8.84 6.00
N SER A 124 1.66 8.36 5.60
CA SER A 124 0.92 7.37 6.38
C SER A 124 1.72 6.06 6.55
N PHE A 125 2.42 5.60 5.51
CA PHE A 125 3.30 4.43 5.63
C PHE A 125 4.43 4.65 6.64
N GLN A 126 5.08 5.82 6.61
CA GLN A 126 6.15 6.17 7.56
C GLN A 126 5.64 6.20 9.01
N LEU A 127 4.45 6.75 9.24
CA LEU A 127 3.80 6.73 10.55
C LEU A 127 3.55 5.29 11.04
N LEU A 128 3.08 4.40 10.15
CA LEU A 128 2.90 3.00 10.48
C LEU A 128 4.23 2.31 10.82
N GLN A 129 5.28 2.59 10.05
CA GLN A 129 6.60 2.01 10.28
C GLN A 129 7.17 2.43 11.64
N ALA A 130 7.07 3.71 11.99
CA ALA A 130 7.49 4.22 13.29
C ALA A 130 6.74 3.53 14.44
N TYR A 131 5.42 3.36 14.31
CA TYR A 131 4.62 2.59 15.28
C TYR A 131 5.00 1.11 15.31
N ALA A 132 5.32 0.49 14.17
CA ALA A 132 5.78 -0.90 14.12
C ALA A 132 7.01 -1.13 15.01
N SER A 133 7.96 -0.20 14.96
CA SER A 133 9.19 -0.24 15.72
C SER A 133 8.96 -0.17 17.24
N THR A 134 7.88 0.48 17.70
CA THR A 134 7.53 0.51 19.13
C THR A 134 6.90 -0.80 19.62
N LEU A 135 6.29 -1.57 18.72
CA LEU A 135 5.67 -2.86 19.06
C LEU A 135 6.68 -4.02 19.12
N LYS A 136 7.80 -3.92 18.39
CA LYS A 136 8.87 -4.92 18.36
C LYS A 136 10.25 -4.29 18.60
N PRO A 137 10.56 -3.82 19.82
CA PRO A 137 11.89 -3.33 20.14
C PRO A 137 12.91 -4.48 20.06
N GLN A 138 14.13 -4.22 19.57
CA GLN A 138 15.18 -5.25 19.43
C GLN A 138 15.47 -6.06 20.71
N ASN A 139 15.20 -5.48 21.88
CA ASN A 139 15.56 -6.03 23.19
C ASN A 139 14.36 -6.43 24.06
N GLN A 140 13.13 -6.45 23.53
CA GLN A 140 11.92 -6.75 24.31
C GLN A 140 10.99 -7.71 23.58
N LEU A 141 10.12 -8.38 24.34
CA LEU A 141 9.08 -9.23 23.78
C LEU A 141 8.10 -8.37 22.95
N PRO A 142 7.68 -8.85 21.77
CA PRO A 142 6.66 -8.19 20.98
C PRO A 142 5.40 -7.95 21.80
N ARG A 143 4.90 -6.71 21.81
CA ARG A 143 3.63 -6.37 22.46
C ARG A 143 2.50 -6.30 21.45
N SER A 144 1.29 -6.51 21.94
CA SER A 144 0.08 -6.32 21.12
C SER A 144 -0.26 -4.82 21.04
N PRO A 145 -0.77 -4.35 19.89
CA PRO A 145 -1.23 -2.98 19.73
C PRO A 145 -2.48 -2.70 20.59
N GLU A 146 -2.55 -1.50 21.14
CA GLU A 146 -3.68 -1.04 21.94
C GLU A 146 -4.66 -0.20 21.12
N VAL A 147 -5.92 -0.18 21.55
CA VAL A 147 -6.99 0.53 20.83
C VAL A 147 -6.70 2.02 20.71
N ASP A 148 -6.36 2.66 21.83
CA ASP A 148 -6.17 4.11 21.89
C ASP A 148 -4.99 4.55 21.01
N GLU A 149 -3.90 3.77 20.99
CA GLU A 149 -2.74 4.02 20.14
C GLU A 149 -3.09 3.92 18.65
N LEU A 150 -3.89 2.92 18.27
CA LEU A 150 -4.34 2.77 16.89
C LEU A 150 -5.27 3.91 16.48
N VAL A 151 -6.14 4.37 17.39
CA VAL A 151 -7.01 5.54 17.15
C VAL A 151 -6.16 6.79 16.91
N GLU A 152 -5.17 7.06 17.75
CA GLU A 152 -4.28 8.20 17.57
C GLU A 152 -3.46 8.08 16.27
N LEU A 153 -2.96 6.89 15.95
CA LEU A 153 -2.24 6.65 14.70
C LEU A 153 -3.13 6.91 13.47
N ILE A 154 -4.38 6.45 13.48
CA ILE A 154 -5.34 6.71 12.40
C ILE A 154 -5.64 8.19 12.28
N LYS A 155 -5.76 8.93 13.39
CA LYS A 155 -5.95 10.38 13.37
C LYS A 155 -4.77 11.09 12.73
N GLU A 156 -3.54 10.70 13.06
CA GLU A 156 -2.34 11.28 12.45
C GLU A 156 -2.26 10.94 10.95
N MET A 157 -2.56 9.70 10.56
CA MET A 157 -2.65 9.30 9.15
C MET A 157 -3.73 10.09 8.40
N ALA A 158 -4.89 10.32 9.01
CA ALA A 158 -5.96 11.07 8.36
C ALA A 158 -5.54 12.50 7.99
N LYS A 159 -4.64 13.13 8.75
CA LYS A 159 -4.09 14.45 8.43
C LYS A 159 -3.20 14.48 7.18
N THR A 160 -2.71 13.32 6.72
CA THR A 160 -1.91 13.23 5.50
C THR A 160 -2.77 13.22 4.23
N PHE A 161 -4.09 13.18 4.38
CA PHE A 161 -5.05 13.18 3.29
C PHE A 161 -5.93 14.44 3.36
N GLU A 162 -6.41 14.89 2.21
CA GLU A 162 -7.44 15.93 2.13
C GLU A 162 -8.81 15.40 2.57
N ASP A 163 -9.08 14.12 2.30
CA ASP A 163 -10.33 13.44 2.62
C ASP A 163 -10.10 11.94 2.86
N VAL A 164 -10.83 11.37 3.81
CA VAL A 164 -10.79 9.94 4.15
C VAL A 164 -12.21 9.39 4.18
N LYS A 165 -12.52 8.49 3.26
CA LYS A 165 -13.84 7.87 3.16
C LYS A 165 -13.82 6.46 3.73
N GLY A 166 -14.73 6.18 4.65
CA GLY A 166 -14.81 4.91 5.37
C GLY A 166 -16.08 4.13 5.06
N CYS A 167 -16.00 2.80 4.95
CA CYS A 167 -17.19 1.94 4.93
C CYS A 167 -17.02 0.72 5.85
N LEU A 168 -17.94 0.55 6.79
CA LEU A 168 -18.05 -0.66 7.61
C LEU A 168 -19.09 -1.60 6.98
N MET A 169 -18.61 -2.72 6.44
CA MET A 169 -19.44 -3.72 5.79
C MET A 169 -19.80 -4.81 6.81
N LYS A 170 -21.10 -5.00 7.02
CA LYS A 170 -21.66 -6.07 7.87
C LYS A 170 -21.80 -7.38 7.11
#